data_AF-A0A2N1TWJ0-F1
#
_entry.id   AF-A0A2N1TWJ0-F1
#
_cell.length_a   1.000
_cell.length_b   1.000
_cell.length_c   1.000
_cell.angle_alpha   90.00
_cell.angle_beta   90.00
_cell.angle_gamma   90.00
#
_symmetry.space_group_name_H-M   'P 1'
#
loop_
_entity.id
_entity.type
_entity.pdbx_description
1 polymer ?
#
loop_
_entity_poly.entity_id
_entity_poly.type
_entity_poly.pdbx_seq_one_letter_code
_entity_poly.pdbx_strand_id
1 'polypeptide(L)'
;MLCALLVVSSAFATPELDVYSFGGSLPSAGSYDWWYGCSPTSTGMLLGWYDRNGYSNLVPGGDAETSTFGNPIALVNSAIASSGHINDFYGGLSPSGGYNISGDDVVSPLHSFDCLADFMGTSQDAYDNSNGTTKFYFYTDNSPLTADDIYSAGYNNDYKTDYYNIDGMYGIGEYIQYAGYDAATLYSQRIYGYDGIEAGFTYEQYKAEIDAGRGVLIHVQGHTMYGYGYIDGTTTIQVYDTWAPDGQNPGTMAWGGSYGSMAHLGVTVVQIIPEPMTMVLLTLGSLMIRRRE
;
A
#
# COMPACT_ATOMS: atom_id res chain seq x y z
N MET A 1 17.64 44.00 -49.19
CA MET A 1 16.94 43.74 -47.92
C MET A 1 15.97 42.59 -48.19
N LEU A 2 16.39 41.36 -47.87
CA LEU A 2 15.68 40.13 -48.22
C LEU A 2 14.75 39.79 -47.04
N CYS A 3 13.44 39.82 -47.24
CA CYS A 3 12.46 39.50 -46.22
C CYS A 3 12.06 38.03 -46.39
N ALA A 4 12.55 37.15 -45.51
CA ALA A 4 12.19 35.74 -45.50
C ALA A 4 10.83 35.56 -44.82
N LEU A 5 9.87 34.99 -45.54
CA LEU A 5 8.56 34.59 -45.05
C LEU A 5 8.71 33.23 -44.35
N LEU A 6 8.62 33.19 -43.02
CA LEU A 6 8.60 31.96 -42.24
C LEU A 6 7.18 31.38 -42.24
N VAL A 7 7.00 30.26 -42.92
CA VAL A 7 5.77 29.44 -42.85
C VAL A 7 5.84 28.64 -41.55
N VAL A 8 4.91 28.92 -40.62
CA VAL A 8 4.75 28.11 -39.40
C VAL A 8 3.91 26.90 -39.77
N SER A 9 4.54 25.73 -39.90
CA SER A 9 3.82 24.46 -40.00
C SER A 9 3.34 24.08 -38.61
N SER A 10 2.03 24.18 -38.36
CA SER A 10 1.39 23.53 -37.20
C SER A 10 1.44 22.01 -37.43
N ALA A 11 2.36 21.33 -36.75
CA ALA A 11 2.37 19.88 -36.70
C ALA A 11 1.17 19.41 -35.88
N PHE A 12 0.13 18.91 -36.55
CA PHE A 12 -0.88 18.08 -35.91
C PHE A 12 -0.18 16.82 -35.41
N ALA A 13 -0.27 16.56 -34.11
CA ALA A 13 0.26 15.34 -33.52
C ALA A 13 -0.37 14.13 -34.24
N THR A 14 0.48 13.27 -34.79
CA THR A 14 0.06 11.97 -35.32
C THR A 14 -0.47 11.12 -34.17
N PRO A 15 -1.68 10.57 -34.25
CA PRO A 15 -2.19 9.68 -33.21
C PRO A 15 -1.26 8.48 -33.05
N GLU A 16 -0.85 8.21 -31.82
CA GLU A 16 -0.03 7.06 -31.46
C GLU A 16 -0.93 5.82 -31.32
N LEU A 17 -0.38 4.66 -31.70
CA LEU A 17 -1.09 3.38 -31.57
C LEU A 17 -1.11 3.00 -30.08
N ASP A 18 -2.31 2.86 -29.54
CA ASP A 18 -2.54 2.38 -28.18
C ASP A 18 -2.50 0.85 -28.14
N VAL A 19 -1.85 0.29 -27.13
CA VAL A 19 -1.73 -1.17 -26.93
C VAL A 19 -2.78 -1.60 -25.93
N TYR A 20 -3.77 -2.36 -26.40
CA TYR A 20 -4.78 -2.99 -25.56
C TYR A 20 -4.25 -4.34 -25.04
N SER A 21 -4.04 -4.47 -23.72
CA SER A 21 -3.70 -5.75 -23.07
C SER A 21 -4.94 -6.43 -22.45
N PHE A 22 -4.90 -7.75 -22.39
CA PHE A 22 -5.99 -8.59 -21.86
C PHE A 22 -5.92 -8.62 -20.33
N GLY A 23 -6.65 -7.74 -19.63
CA GLY A 23 -6.57 -7.60 -18.17
C GLY A 23 -5.35 -6.82 -17.70
N GLY A 24 -5.52 -6.03 -16.63
CA GLY A 24 -4.47 -5.25 -16.01
C GLY A 24 -4.01 -5.93 -14.73
N SER A 25 -2.73 -6.28 -14.64
CA SER A 25 -2.10 -6.66 -13.39
C SER A 25 -0.72 -6.04 -13.35
N LEU A 26 -0.27 -5.67 -12.16
CA LEU A 26 1.06 -5.14 -11.94
C LEU A 26 2.07 -6.29 -12.15
N PRO A 27 2.92 -6.21 -13.19
CA PRO A 27 3.90 -7.26 -13.44
C PRO A 27 4.84 -7.39 -12.24
N SER A 28 5.09 -8.64 -11.82
CA SER A 28 5.98 -8.93 -10.68
C SER A 28 5.58 -8.21 -9.39
N ALA A 29 4.28 -8.00 -9.17
CA ALA A 29 3.72 -7.68 -7.86
C ALA A 29 4.28 -8.63 -6.78
N GLY A 30 4.68 -8.09 -5.63
CA GLY A 30 5.23 -8.89 -4.54
C GLY A 30 4.15 -9.77 -3.92
N SER A 31 4.44 -11.05 -3.71
CA SER A 31 3.56 -11.99 -2.99
C SER A 31 4.28 -12.51 -1.77
N TYR A 32 3.93 -12.00 -0.59
CA TYR A 32 4.66 -12.26 0.64
C TYR A 32 3.88 -13.19 1.58
N ASP A 33 4.63 -14.05 2.26
CA ASP A 33 4.14 -14.83 3.39
C ASP A 33 3.84 -13.88 4.56
N TRP A 34 2.87 -14.26 5.40
CA TRP A 34 2.47 -13.43 6.53
C TRP A 34 3.67 -13.14 7.45
N TRP A 35 3.86 -11.87 7.80
CA TRP A 35 4.94 -11.43 8.67
C TRP A 35 4.43 -10.43 9.72
N TYR A 36 4.07 -10.94 10.90
CA TYR A 36 3.69 -10.17 12.10
C TYR A 36 2.51 -9.19 11.93
N GLY A 37 1.70 -9.36 10.88
CA GLY A 37 0.45 -8.63 10.68
C GLY A 37 0.06 -8.60 9.20
N CYS A 38 -1.23 -8.77 8.89
CA CYS A 38 -1.69 -8.79 7.50
C CYS A 38 -1.56 -7.42 6.82
N SER A 39 -1.85 -6.34 7.54
CA SER A 39 -1.79 -4.97 7.05
C SER A 39 -0.36 -4.50 6.75
N PRO A 40 0.64 -4.62 7.65
CA PRO A 40 2.02 -4.25 7.30
C PRO A 40 2.59 -5.20 6.24
N THR A 41 2.23 -6.49 6.22
CA THR A 41 2.68 -7.42 5.17
C THR A 41 2.15 -7.01 3.78
N SER A 42 0.84 -6.73 3.67
CA SER A 42 0.22 -6.28 2.42
C SER A 42 0.76 -4.91 1.97
N THR A 43 1.04 -4.02 2.92
CA THR A 43 1.73 -2.75 2.64
C THR A 43 3.15 -3.00 2.14
N GLY A 44 3.87 -3.94 2.73
CA GLY A 44 5.16 -4.40 2.25
C GLY A 44 5.11 -4.87 0.80
N MET A 45 4.07 -5.62 0.40
CA MET A 45 3.89 -6.04 -1.01
C MET A 45 3.72 -4.84 -1.95
N LEU A 46 2.95 -3.83 -1.53
CA LEU A 46 2.72 -2.60 -2.26
C LEU A 46 4.01 -1.77 -2.38
N LEU A 47 4.70 -1.52 -1.27
CA LEU A 47 5.93 -0.72 -1.24
C LEU A 47 7.12 -1.44 -1.88
N GLY A 48 7.21 -2.77 -1.75
CA GLY A 48 8.21 -3.57 -2.45
C GLY A 48 8.03 -3.53 -3.96
N TRP A 49 6.79 -3.40 -4.46
CA TRP A 49 6.57 -3.14 -5.87
C TRP A 49 7.08 -1.75 -6.28
N TYR A 50 6.81 -0.71 -5.50
CA TYR A 50 7.36 0.63 -5.76
C TYR A 50 8.88 0.66 -5.70
N ASP A 51 9.49 -0.02 -4.73
CA ASP A 51 10.94 -0.13 -4.53
C ASP A 51 11.63 -0.63 -5.81
N ARG A 52 11.08 -1.70 -6.41
CA ARG A 52 11.55 -2.26 -7.69
C ARG A 52 11.22 -1.41 -8.93
N ASN A 53 10.35 -0.40 -8.80
CA ASN A 53 9.80 0.38 -9.92
C ASN A 53 10.06 1.90 -9.78
N GLY A 54 11.24 2.27 -9.25
CA GLY A 54 11.75 3.64 -9.31
C GLY A 54 11.72 4.42 -8.00
N TYR A 55 11.37 3.76 -6.89
CA TYR A 55 11.33 4.33 -5.54
C TYR A 55 12.26 3.57 -4.59
N SER A 56 13.56 3.54 -4.92
CA SER A 56 14.58 2.83 -4.14
C SER A 56 14.62 3.26 -2.67
N ASN A 57 14.88 2.33 -1.76
CA ASN A 57 14.98 2.50 -0.30
C ASN A 57 13.64 2.40 0.46
N LEU A 58 12.53 2.13 -0.22
CA LEU A 58 11.30 1.72 0.48
C LEU A 58 11.47 0.36 1.16
N VAL A 59 12.38 -0.47 0.64
CA VAL A 59 12.90 -1.64 1.35
C VAL A 59 14.41 -1.44 1.61
N PRO A 60 14.84 -1.26 2.87
CA PRO A 60 16.25 -1.09 3.18
C PRO A 60 17.09 -2.34 2.85
N GLY A 61 18.30 -2.12 2.34
CA GLY A 61 19.29 -3.19 2.11
C GLY A 61 19.37 -3.70 0.67
N GLY A 62 18.49 -3.25 -0.23
CA GLY A 62 18.52 -3.59 -1.65
C GLY A 62 17.11 -3.68 -2.25
N ASP A 63 17.02 -4.17 -3.49
CA ASP A 63 15.73 -4.35 -4.16
C ASP A 63 14.86 -5.36 -3.40
N ALA A 64 13.61 -4.98 -3.13
CA ALA A 64 12.64 -5.83 -2.46
C ALA A 64 12.41 -7.17 -3.22
N GLU A 65 12.35 -8.29 -2.51
CA GLU A 65 12.06 -9.59 -3.11
C GLU A 65 10.68 -9.62 -3.79
N THR A 66 10.50 -10.44 -4.83
CA THR A 66 9.16 -10.67 -5.42
C THR A 66 8.33 -11.68 -4.62
N SER A 67 8.96 -12.42 -3.70
CA SER A 67 8.29 -13.39 -2.82
C SER A 67 9.12 -13.66 -1.56
N THR A 68 8.45 -13.88 -0.43
CA THR A 68 9.09 -14.25 0.86
C THR A 68 8.78 -15.68 1.30
N PHE A 69 7.99 -16.44 0.53
CA PHE A 69 7.62 -17.82 0.87
C PHE A 69 8.86 -18.71 1.05
N GLY A 70 9.01 -19.29 2.24
CA GLY A 70 10.18 -20.10 2.60
C GLY A 70 11.49 -19.32 2.74
N ASN A 71 11.43 -17.98 2.77
CA ASN A 71 12.58 -17.09 2.93
C ASN A 71 12.39 -16.16 4.15
N PRO A 72 12.71 -16.61 5.37
CA PRO A 72 12.54 -15.80 6.58
C PRO A 72 13.53 -14.62 6.68
N ILE A 73 14.59 -14.61 5.86
CA ILE A 73 15.62 -13.56 5.85
C ILE A 73 15.44 -12.54 4.73
N ALA A 74 14.26 -12.52 4.09
CA ALA A 74 13.95 -11.53 3.06
C ALA A 74 14.12 -10.10 3.60
N LEU A 75 14.72 -9.21 2.81
CA LEU A 75 14.93 -7.81 3.17
C LEU A 75 13.61 -7.15 3.55
N VAL A 76 12.56 -7.42 2.77
CA VAL A 76 11.24 -6.85 3.01
C VAL A 76 10.63 -7.27 4.34
N ASN A 77 11.01 -8.41 4.92
CA ASN A 77 10.52 -8.81 6.25
C ASN A 77 10.98 -7.81 7.32
N SER A 78 12.20 -7.29 7.22
CA SER A 78 12.69 -6.27 8.16
C SER A 78 12.00 -4.92 7.97
N ALA A 79 11.60 -4.58 6.74
CA ALA A 79 10.78 -3.41 6.44
C ALA A 79 9.33 -3.57 6.92
N ILE A 80 8.78 -4.78 6.88
CA ILE A 80 7.41 -5.09 7.35
C ILE A 80 7.36 -5.06 8.88
N ALA A 81 8.19 -5.88 9.54
CA ALA A 81 8.29 -5.93 10.99
C ALA A 81 9.75 -6.28 11.36
N SER A 82 10.46 -5.30 11.89
CA SER A 82 11.86 -5.45 12.28
C SER A 82 12.01 -6.37 13.49
N SER A 83 13.24 -6.81 13.76
CA SER A 83 13.52 -7.51 15.01
C SER A 83 13.25 -6.64 16.24
N GLY A 84 13.34 -5.31 16.11
CA GLY A 84 12.99 -4.37 17.18
C GLY A 84 11.50 -4.46 17.49
N HIS A 85 10.66 -4.32 16.46
CA HIS A 85 9.22 -4.47 16.56
C HIS A 85 8.79 -5.78 17.21
N ILE A 86 9.33 -6.90 16.73
CA ILE A 86 8.97 -8.24 17.23
C ILE A 86 9.32 -8.39 18.73
N ASN A 87 10.44 -7.82 19.15
CA ASN A 87 10.88 -7.88 20.55
C ASN A 87 10.02 -6.98 21.44
N ASP A 88 9.64 -5.81 20.96
CA ASP A 88 8.97 -4.80 21.77
C ASP A 88 7.46 -5.00 21.83
N PHE A 89 6.83 -5.43 20.74
CA PHE A 89 5.37 -5.39 20.54
C PHE A 89 4.77 -6.74 20.10
N TYR A 90 5.53 -7.83 20.15
CA TYR A 90 5.02 -9.16 19.78
C TYR A 90 5.46 -10.27 20.76
N GLY A 91 5.89 -9.87 21.96
CA GLY A 91 6.34 -10.80 22.99
C GLY A 91 7.65 -11.55 22.66
N GLY A 92 8.45 -11.08 21.68
CA GLY A 92 9.82 -11.54 21.45
C GLY A 92 10.00 -13.03 21.18
N LEU A 93 9.05 -13.65 20.45
CA LEU A 93 8.98 -15.11 20.20
C LEU A 93 8.77 -15.96 21.48
N SER A 94 8.39 -15.35 22.60
CA SER A 94 7.99 -16.06 23.82
C SER A 94 6.79 -16.97 23.54
N PRO A 95 6.62 -18.10 24.25
CA PRO A 95 5.37 -18.89 24.21
C PRO A 95 4.13 -18.11 24.65
N SER A 96 4.32 -16.99 25.35
CA SER A 96 3.27 -16.03 25.70
C SER A 96 3.03 -14.97 24.62
N GLY A 97 3.91 -14.87 23.62
CA GLY A 97 3.69 -14.08 22.41
C GLY A 97 2.99 -14.93 21.36
N GLY A 98 2.30 -14.28 20.42
CA GLY A 98 1.52 -15.00 19.43
C GLY A 98 0.34 -14.20 18.93
N TYR A 99 -0.21 -14.62 17.79
CA TYR A 99 -1.29 -13.89 17.13
C TYR A 99 -2.51 -13.71 18.05
N ASN A 100 -3.08 -12.50 18.04
CA ASN A 100 -4.19 -12.06 18.89
C ASN A 100 -3.93 -12.07 20.41
N ILE A 101 -2.67 -12.16 20.84
CA ILE A 101 -2.32 -11.93 22.24
C ILE A 101 -2.13 -10.43 22.50
N SER A 102 -2.42 -10.01 23.74
CA SER A 102 -2.19 -8.67 24.26
C SER A 102 -1.61 -8.74 25.68
N GLY A 103 -1.05 -7.62 26.13
CA GLY A 103 -0.39 -7.45 27.42
C GLY A 103 1.07 -7.91 27.42
N ASP A 104 1.68 -8.04 26.24
CA ASP A 104 3.04 -8.53 26.04
C ASP A 104 4.02 -7.47 25.51
N ASP A 105 3.55 -6.23 25.31
CA ASP A 105 4.43 -5.07 25.07
C ASP A 105 5.52 -4.93 26.15
N VAL A 106 6.75 -4.71 25.72
CA VAL A 106 7.87 -4.40 26.61
C VAL A 106 7.68 -3.00 27.21
N VAL A 107 7.77 -2.91 28.54
CA VAL A 107 7.78 -1.62 29.21
C VAL A 107 9.19 -1.03 29.10
N SER A 108 9.34 -0.02 28.23
CA SER A 108 10.46 0.94 28.06
C SER A 108 11.86 0.56 28.65
N PRO A 109 12.95 0.72 27.88
CA PRO A 109 13.02 1.46 26.61
C PRO A 109 12.56 0.63 25.42
N LEU A 110 11.79 1.27 24.54
CA LEU A 110 11.44 0.76 23.21
C LEU A 110 12.56 1.12 22.23
N HIS A 111 12.68 0.36 21.16
CA HIS A 111 13.50 0.73 20.00
C HIS A 111 12.91 1.95 19.29
N SER A 112 13.73 2.59 18.45
CA SER A 112 13.25 3.65 17.56
C SER A 112 12.52 3.01 16.40
N PHE A 113 11.34 3.53 16.04
CA PHE A 113 10.54 3.00 14.95
C PHE A 113 11.34 2.96 13.65
N ASP A 114 11.40 1.78 13.03
CA ASP A 114 12.22 1.53 11.85
C ASP A 114 11.54 0.63 10.81
N CYS A 115 10.32 0.16 11.08
CA CYS A 115 9.56 -0.68 10.16
C CYS A 115 8.07 -0.29 10.08
N LEU A 116 7.39 -0.76 9.03
CA LEU A 116 5.97 -0.53 8.77
C LEU A 116 5.09 -0.83 9.98
N ALA A 117 5.31 -1.98 10.64
CA ALA A 117 4.48 -2.38 11.77
C ALA A 117 4.58 -1.40 12.95
N ASP A 118 5.73 -0.73 13.14
CA ASP A 118 5.87 0.32 14.16
C ASP A 118 5.02 1.55 13.83
N PHE A 119 5.21 2.12 12.64
CA PHE A 119 4.51 3.35 12.24
C PHE A 119 3.00 3.12 12.11
N MET A 120 2.59 1.93 11.67
CA MET A 120 1.17 1.57 11.56
C MET A 120 0.53 1.23 12.91
N GLY A 121 1.27 1.25 14.02
CA GLY A 121 0.78 0.87 15.35
C GLY A 121 0.40 -0.60 15.47
N THR A 122 0.90 -1.47 14.58
CA THR A 122 0.52 -2.89 14.53
C THR A 122 1.01 -3.60 15.79
N SER A 123 0.19 -4.47 16.39
CA SER A 123 0.53 -5.22 17.61
C SER A 123 0.79 -4.39 18.87
N GLN A 124 0.68 -3.06 18.83
CA GLN A 124 0.96 -2.22 19.99
C GLN A 124 -0.24 -2.19 20.94
N ASP A 125 -0.11 -2.81 22.10
CA ASP A 125 -1.14 -2.86 23.14
C ASP A 125 -1.52 -1.46 23.64
N ALA A 126 -0.56 -0.52 23.63
CA ALA A 126 -0.80 0.89 23.97
C ALA A 126 -1.94 1.52 23.14
N TYR A 127 -2.23 0.94 21.96
CA TYR A 127 -3.24 1.41 21.01
C TYR A 127 -4.40 0.43 20.83
N ASP A 128 -4.53 -0.54 21.75
CA ASP A 128 -5.55 -1.60 21.72
C ASP A 128 -5.46 -2.44 20.42
N ASN A 129 -4.24 -2.63 19.94
CA ASN A 129 -3.94 -3.53 18.83
C ASN A 129 -3.23 -4.75 19.41
N SER A 130 -3.92 -5.88 19.50
CA SER A 130 -3.29 -7.16 19.83
C SER A 130 -2.33 -7.60 18.72
N ASN A 131 -1.44 -8.53 19.05
CA ASN A 131 -0.46 -9.11 18.16
C ASN A 131 -1.01 -9.45 16.76
N GLY A 132 -0.48 -8.77 15.75
CA GLY A 132 -0.81 -8.95 14.34
C GLY A 132 -2.00 -8.14 13.85
N THR A 133 -2.60 -7.32 14.71
CA THR A 133 -3.73 -6.46 14.37
C THR A 133 -3.29 -5.01 14.15
N THR A 134 -3.98 -4.35 13.23
CA THR A 134 -3.76 -2.95 12.86
C THR A 134 -5.13 -2.29 12.73
N LYS A 135 -5.24 -1.03 13.15
CA LYS A 135 -6.48 -0.26 13.07
C LYS A 135 -6.46 0.65 11.85
N PHE A 136 -7.60 0.78 11.18
CA PHE A 136 -7.81 1.73 10.09
C PHE A 136 -9.11 2.47 10.34
N TYR A 137 -9.09 3.78 10.16
CA TYR A 137 -10.27 4.63 10.27
C TYR A 137 -10.88 4.92 8.89
N PHE A 138 -12.19 5.13 8.88
CA PHE A 138 -12.96 5.47 7.69
C PHE A 138 -14.11 6.39 8.08
N TYR A 139 -14.40 7.40 7.26
CA TYR A 139 -15.63 8.17 7.44
C TYR A 139 -16.89 7.32 7.20
N THR A 140 -17.89 7.51 8.04
CA THR A 140 -19.16 6.77 7.99
C THR A 140 -20.06 7.16 6.82
N ASP A 141 -19.77 8.26 6.14
CA ASP A 141 -20.47 8.70 4.93
C ASP A 141 -19.76 8.23 3.63
N ASN A 142 -18.75 7.37 3.77
CA ASN A 142 -17.91 6.84 2.70
C ASN A 142 -17.10 7.90 1.91
N SER A 143 -16.98 9.13 2.42
CA SER A 143 -16.01 10.09 1.88
C SER A 143 -14.56 9.61 2.13
N PRO A 144 -13.59 10.02 1.29
CA PRO A 144 -12.18 9.71 1.54
C PRO A 144 -11.71 10.30 2.87
N LEU A 145 -11.05 9.50 3.71
CA LEU A 145 -10.36 9.95 4.90
C LEU A 145 -8.86 10.08 4.58
N THR A 146 -8.38 11.30 4.45
CA THR A 146 -6.98 11.58 4.08
C THR A 146 -6.06 11.60 5.30
N ALA A 147 -4.74 11.52 5.06
CA ALA A 147 -3.75 11.70 6.13
C ALA A 147 -3.88 13.08 6.82
N ASP A 148 -4.18 14.14 6.05
CA ASP A 148 -4.43 15.49 6.58
C ASP A 148 -5.66 15.54 7.48
N ASP A 149 -6.71 14.80 7.12
CA ASP A 149 -7.93 14.69 7.94
C ASP A 149 -7.63 14.00 9.28
N ILE A 150 -6.87 12.90 9.27
CA ILE A 150 -6.43 12.20 10.48
C ILE A 150 -5.57 13.10 11.37
N TYR A 151 -4.60 13.80 10.79
CA TYR A 151 -3.77 14.75 11.54
C TYR A 151 -4.63 15.86 12.16
N SER A 152 -5.56 16.41 11.38
CA SER A 152 -6.46 17.49 11.81
C SER A 152 -7.49 17.04 12.85
N ALA A 153 -7.88 15.77 12.86
CA ALA A 153 -8.77 15.21 13.87
C ALA A 153 -8.16 15.25 15.28
N GLY A 154 -6.82 15.20 15.38
CA GLY A 154 -6.09 15.35 16.64
C GLY A 154 -6.36 14.22 17.63
N TYR A 155 -6.76 14.57 18.85
CA TYR A 155 -6.83 13.64 19.98
C TYR A 155 -8.07 12.75 19.99
N ASN A 156 -7.86 11.44 20.08
CA ASN A 156 -8.90 10.44 20.30
C ASN A 156 -9.09 10.19 21.80
N ASN A 157 -10.29 10.50 22.31
CA ASN A 157 -10.62 10.33 23.73
C ASN A 157 -10.75 8.87 24.17
N ASP A 158 -11.19 7.97 23.29
CA ASP A 158 -11.42 6.56 23.62
C ASP A 158 -10.09 5.84 23.85
N TYR A 159 -9.09 6.12 23.00
CA TYR A 159 -7.75 5.54 23.08
C TYR A 159 -6.73 6.42 23.80
N LYS A 160 -7.14 7.62 24.24
CA LYS A 160 -6.31 8.60 24.96
C LYS A 160 -4.98 8.92 24.25
N THR A 161 -5.02 8.96 22.93
CA THR A 161 -3.88 9.23 22.06
C THR A 161 -4.38 9.93 20.81
N ASP A 162 -3.51 10.53 20.01
CA ASP A 162 -3.92 11.13 18.75
C ASP A 162 -4.26 10.08 17.70
N TYR A 163 -5.23 10.38 16.83
CA TYR A 163 -5.66 9.48 15.75
C TYR A 163 -4.50 9.07 14.84
N TYR A 164 -3.56 9.98 14.60
CA TYR A 164 -2.40 9.72 13.75
C TYR A 164 -1.44 8.68 14.34
N ASN A 165 -1.42 8.46 15.66
CA ASN A 165 -0.58 7.43 16.29
C ASN A 165 -1.15 6.00 16.13
N ILE A 166 -2.40 5.87 15.70
CA ILE A 166 -3.15 4.62 15.75
C ILE A 166 -3.84 4.25 14.44
N ASP A 167 -3.76 5.11 13.43
CA ASP A 167 -4.32 4.84 12.12
C ASP A 167 -3.26 4.25 11.19
N GLY A 168 -3.53 3.05 10.69
CA GLY A 168 -2.63 2.33 9.80
C GLY A 168 -2.34 3.07 8.50
N MET A 169 -3.30 3.84 7.96
CA MET A 169 -3.06 4.62 6.74
C MET A 169 -2.12 5.80 7.01
N TYR A 170 -2.30 6.49 8.13
CA TYR A 170 -1.36 7.54 8.54
C TYR A 170 0.05 6.98 8.76
N GLY A 171 0.17 5.83 9.44
CA GLY A 171 1.44 5.15 9.65
C GLY A 171 2.16 4.71 8.37
N ILE A 172 1.43 4.37 7.30
CA ILE A 172 2.02 4.16 5.96
C ILE A 172 2.70 5.44 5.48
N GLY A 173 2.06 6.60 5.65
CA GLY A 173 2.63 7.90 5.31
C GLY A 173 3.87 8.25 6.11
N GLU A 174 3.90 7.93 7.40
CA GLU A 174 5.08 8.12 8.25
C GLU A 174 6.24 7.22 7.83
N TYR A 175 5.98 5.96 7.48
CA TYR A 175 7.02 5.07 6.95
C TYR A 175 7.58 5.56 5.61
N ILE A 176 6.72 6.05 4.71
CA ILE A 176 7.13 6.62 3.42
C ILE A 176 8.06 7.83 3.66
N GLN A 177 7.71 8.72 4.60
CA GLN A 177 8.57 9.84 5.02
C GLN A 177 9.89 9.38 5.64
N TYR A 178 9.85 8.36 6.49
CA TYR A 178 11.04 7.74 7.07
C TYR A 178 11.97 7.18 5.99
N ALA A 179 11.42 6.58 4.93
CA ALA A 179 12.15 6.09 3.77
C ALA A 179 12.66 7.20 2.83
N GLY A 180 12.36 8.48 3.12
CA GLY A 180 12.83 9.64 2.38
C GLY A 180 11.88 10.15 1.29
N TYR A 181 10.66 9.63 1.22
CA TYR A 181 9.67 9.98 0.21
C TYR A 181 8.48 10.76 0.79
N ASP A 182 7.71 11.40 -0.08
CA ASP A 182 6.41 11.97 0.26
C ASP A 182 5.29 11.23 -0.47
N ALA A 183 4.07 11.27 0.05
CA ALA A 183 2.88 10.78 -0.65
C ALA A 183 2.12 11.94 -1.32
N ALA A 184 1.87 11.84 -2.63
CA ALA A 184 1.02 12.78 -3.36
C ALA A 184 -0.46 12.59 -2.98
N THR A 185 -0.84 11.33 -2.79
CA THR A 185 -2.20 10.92 -2.44
C THR A 185 -2.08 9.80 -1.41
N LEU A 186 -2.74 9.98 -0.27
CA LEU A 186 -2.80 8.99 0.80
C LEU A 186 -4.14 9.11 1.54
N TYR A 187 -4.99 8.09 1.38
CA TYR A 187 -6.29 8.06 2.04
C TYR A 187 -6.84 6.64 2.16
N SER A 188 -7.71 6.44 3.15
CA SER A 188 -8.58 5.27 3.26
C SER A 188 -10.01 5.64 2.92
N GLN A 189 -10.71 4.76 2.22
CA GLN A 189 -12.10 5.01 1.82
C GLN A 189 -12.91 3.71 1.77
N ARG A 190 -14.14 3.74 2.28
CA ARG A 190 -15.09 2.64 2.09
C ARG A 190 -15.47 2.51 0.61
N ILE A 191 -15.80 1.30 0.18
CA ILE A 191 -16.23 1.07 -1.20
C ILE A 191 -17.60 1.73 -1.47
N TYR A 192 -17.85 2.06 -2.74
CA TYR A 192 -19.14 2.58 -3.16
C TYR A 192 -20.28 1.62 -2.82
N GLY A 193 -21.33 2.12 -2.17
CA GLY A 193 -22.48 1.32 -1.76
C GLY A 193 -22.31 0.60 -0.42
N TYR A 194 -21.16 0.76 0.28
CA TYR A 194 -20.99 0.22 1.63
C TYR A 194 -22.07 0.77 2.57
N ASP A 195 -22.69 -0.10 3.37
CA ASP A 195 -23.86 0.19 4.22
C ASP A 195 -25.04 0.85 3.48
N GLY A 196 -25.15 0.65 2.16
CA GLY A 196 -26.23 1.19 1.34
C GLY A 196 -26.09 2.69 1.02
N ILE A 197 -24.92 3.28 1.26
CA ILE A 197 -24.64 4.70 0.98
C ILE A 197 -24.13 4.85 -0.46
N GLU A 198 -24.75 5.73 -1.25
CA GLU A 198 -24.37 6.06 -2.63
C GLU A 198 -23.10 6.95 -2.71
N ALA A 199 -22.06 6.57 -1.96
CA ALA A 199 -20.74 7.18 -1.95
C ALA A 199 -19.70 6.12 -1.63
N GLY A 200 -18.43 6.37 -1.99
CA GLY A 200 -17.30 5.49 -1.73
C GLY A 200 -16.44 5.26 -2.97
N PHE A 201 -15.37 4.50 -2.77
CA PHE A 201 -14.40 4.17 -3.81
C PHE A 201 -14.98 3.13 -4.78
N THR A 202 -14.90 3.38 -6.09
CA THR A 202 -15.52 2.53 -7.12
C THR A 202 -14.53 1.54 -7.73
N TYR A 203 -15.07 0.52 -8.40
CA TYR A 203 -14.26 -0.43 -9.17
C TYR A 203 -13.48 0.26 -10.29
N GLU A 204 -14.07 1.27 -10.93
CA GLU A 204 -13.43 2.04 -12.01
C GLU A 204 -12.23 2.84 -11.49
N GLN A 205 -12.32 3.36 -10.25
CA GLN A 205 -11.18 4.00 -9.60
C GLN A 205 -10.08 2.99 -9.25
N TYR A 206 -10.45 1.81 -8.73
CA TYR A 206 -9.48 0.72 -8.52
C TYR A 206 -8.76 0.34 -9.82
N LYS A 207 -9.52 0.14 -10.90
CA LYS A 207 -8.99 -0.16 -12.23
C LYS A 207 -8.04 0.94 -12.70
N ALA A 208 -8.40 2.21 -12.52
CA ALA A 208 -7.56 3.34 -12.89
C ALA A 208 -6.24 3.41 -12.11
N GLU A 209 -6.21 2.99 -10.83
CA GLU A 209 -4.96 2.83 -10.08
C GLU A 209 -4.08 1.75 -10.70
N ILE A 210 -4.63 0.55 -10.95
CA ILE A 210 -3.89 -0.57 -11.57
C ILE A 210 -3.35 -0.19 -12.96
N ASP A 211 -4.18 0.42 -13.81
CA ASP A 211 -3.82 0.85 -15.18
C ASP A 211 -2.71 1.89 -15.17
N ALA A 212 -2.63 2.68 -14.10
CA ALA A 212 -1.57 3.66 -13.90
C ALA A 212 -0.35 3.09 -13.14
N GLY A 213 -0.27 1.76 -13.00
CA GLY A 213 0.84 1.07 -12.36
C GLY A 213 0.86 1.24 -10.86
N ARG A 214 -0.29 1.31 -10.18
CA ARG A 214 -0.36 1.49 -8.72
C ARG A 214 -1.28 0.46 -8.10
N GLY A 215 -0.73 -0.28 -7.13
CA GLY A 215 -1.52 -1.24 -6.37
C GLY A 215 -2.34 -0.56 -5.29
N VAL A 216 -3.34 -1.28 -4.78
CA VAL A 216 -4.29 -0.75 -3.79
C VAL A 216 -4.39 -1.74 -2.63
N LEU A 217 -4.38 -1.25 -1.39
CA LEU A 217 -4.68 -2.13 -0.25
C LEU A 217 -6.19 -2.36 -0.20
N ILE A 218 -6.58 -3.63 -0.15
CA ILE A 218 -7.97 -4.07 -0.11
C ILE A 218 -8.29 -4.47 1.32
N HIS A 219 -9.27 -3.80 1.93
CA HIS A 219 -9.74 -4.12 3.27
C HIS A 219 -11.05 -4.90 3.17
N VAL A 220 -11.03 -6.13 3.68
CA VAL A 220 -12.25 -6.88 4.02
C VAL A 220 -12.42 -6.85 5.54
N GLN A 221 -13.58 -7.25 6.05
CA GLN A 221 -13.81 -7.25 7.50
C GLN A 221 -12.76 -8.10 8.23
N GLY A 222 -11.91 -7.44 9.02
CA GLY A 222 -10.87 -8.08 9.85
C GLY A 222 -9.58 -8.45 9.12
N HIS A 223 -9.40 -8.06 7.85
CA HIS A 223 -8.23 -8.45 7.06
C HIS A 223 -7.86 -7.45 5.97
N THR A 224 -6.56 -7.32 5.70
CA THR A 224 -6.02 -6.48 4.62
C THR A 224 -5.26 -7.36 3.64
N MET A 225 -5.46 -7.13 2.34
CA MET A 225 -4.80 -7.83 1.23
C MET A 225 -4.23 -6.82 0.23
N TYR A 226 -3.32 -7.29 -0.64
CA TYR A 226 -2.77 -6.46 -1.70
C TYR A 226 -3.52 -6.68 -3.03
N GLY A 227 -4.27 -5.67 -3.47
CA GLY A 227 -4.90 -5.64 -4.79
C GLY A 227 -3.90 -5.23 -5.87
N TYR A 228 -3.57 -6.16 -6.75
CA TYR A 228 -2.52 -5.97 -7.77
C TYR A 228 -3.03 -6.07 -9.21
N GLY A 229 -4.31 -6.38 -9.41
CA GLY A 229 -4.86 -6.55 -10.74
C GLY A 229 -6.36 -6.76 -10.80
N TYR A 230 -6.88 -6.93 -12.01
CA TYR A 230 -8.29 -7.25 -12.28
C TYR A 230 -8.43 -8.12 -13.53
N ILE A 231 -9.55 -8.84 -13.63
CA ILE A 231 -9.90 -9.66 -14.80
C ILE A 231 -10.75 -8.82 -15.77
N ASP A 232 -10.26 -8.61 -16.99
CA ASP A 232 -10.94 -7.78 -18.00
C ASP A 232 -12.34 -8.29 -18.35
N GLY A 233 -13.24 -7.37 -18.66
CA GLY A 233 -14.65 -7.69 -18.94
C GLY A 233 -15.45 -8.17 -17.73
N THR A 234 -14.88 -8.12 -16.53
CA THR A 234 -15.54 -8.46 -15.27
C THR A 234 -15.36 -7.34 -14.23
N THR A 235 -15.95 -7.47 -13.05
CA THR A 235 -15.65 -6.65 -11.87
C THR A 235 -14.80 -7.40 -10.85
N THR A 236 -14.09 -8.45 -11.28
CA THR A 236 -13.28 -9.30 -10.40
C THR A 236 -11.88 -8.72 -10.25
N ILE A 237 -11.43 -8.54 -9.01
CA ILE A 237 -10.08 -8.12 -8.68
C ILE A 237 -9.20 -9.33 -8.35
N GLN A 238 -7.90 -9.18 -8.59
CA GLN A 238 -6.86 -10.11 -8.20
C GLN A 238 -6.14 -9.57 -6.97
N VAL A 239 -5.96 -10.43 -5.97
CA VAL A 239 -5.36 -10.08 -4.69
C VAL A 239 -4.25 -11.06 -4.32
N TYR A 240 -3.23 -10.56 -3.65
CA TYR A 240 -2.33 -11.39 -2.86
C TYR A 240 -2.78 -11.33 -1.40
N ASP A 241 -3.12 -12.50 -0.89
CA ASP A 241 -3.55 -12.72 0.49
C ASP A 241 -2.34 -13.14 1.32
N THR A 242 -2.25 -12.65 2.56
CA THR A 242 -1.15 -12.98 3.46
C THR A 242 -1.32 -14.35 4.11
N TRP A 243 -2.52 -14.93 4.17
CA TRP A 243 -2.76 -16.18 4.92
C TRP A 243 -2.38 -17.48 4.20
N ALA A 244 -1.31 -17.52 3.41
CA ALA A 244 -0.86 -18.76 2.76
C ALA A 244 -0.24 -19.78 3.75
N PRO A 245 -0.22 -21.09 3.43
CA PRO A 245 -0.81 -21.75 2.26
C PRO A 245 -2.32 -22.00 2.39
N ASP A 246 -2.93 -21.70 3.54
CA ASP A 246 -4.33 -22.02 3.84
C ASP A 246 -5.34 -20.99 3.26
N GLY A 247 -4.85 -19.82 2.87
CA GLY A 247 -5.56 -18.73 2.19
C GLY A 247 -5.46 -18.81 0.66
N GLN A 248 -6.24 -18.00 -0.05
CA GLN A 248 -6.21 -17.99 -1.52
C GLN A 248 -5.09 -17.06 -1.99
N ASN A 249 -3.88 -17.60 -2.16
CA ASN A 249 -2.75 -16.80 -2.64
C ASN A 249 -2.08 -17.44 -3.87
N PRO A 250 -2.18 -16.85 -5.08
CA PRO A 250 -3.01 -15.69 -5.43
C PRO A 250 -4.51 -15.97 -5.29
N GLY A 251 -5.27 -14.92 -5.00
CA GLY A 251 -6.71 -14.97 -4.81
C GLY A 251 -7.46 -14.06 -5.78
N THR A 252 -8.78 -14.25 -5.86
CA THR A 252 -9.67 -13.34 -6.60
C THR A 252 -10.96 -13.12 -5.84
N MET A 253 -11.59 -11.96 -6.02
CA MET A 253 -12.93 -11.67 -5.53
C MET A 253 -13.67 -10.72 -6.45
N ALA A 254 -15.01 -10.82 -6.49
CA ALA A 254 -15.82 -9.80 -7.11
C ALA A 254 -15.73 -8.49 -6.31
N TRP A 255 -15.60 -7.34 -6.98
CA TRP A 255 -15.68 -6.03 -6.36
C TRP A 255 -17.01 -5.87 -5.61
N GLY A 256 -16.96 -5.29 -4.40
CA GLY A 256 -18.11 -5.21 -3.50
C GLY A 256 -18.66 -6.55 -2.98
N GLY A 257 -18.02 -7.67 -3.35
CA GLY A 257 -18.38 -8.99 -2.85
C GLY A 257 -17.68 -9.35 -1.54
N SER A 258 -17.48 -10.64 -1.32
CA SER A 258 -16.74 -11.17 -0.19
C SER A 258 -15.52 -11.94 -0.65
N TYR A 259 -14.48 -11.92 0.18
CA TYR A 259 -13.32 -12.79 0.05
C TYR A 259 -13.39 -13.83 1.18
N GLY A 260 -13.63 -15.09 0.81
CA GLY A 260 -14.13 -16.08 1.78
C GLY A 260 -15.48 -15.62 2.35
N SER A 261 -15.59 -15.50 3.68
CA SER A 261 -16.78 -14.99 4.38
C SER A 261 -16.68 -13.51 4.79
N MET A 262 -15.59 -12.83 4.45
CA MET A 262 -15.33 -11.44 4.87
C MET A 262 -15.78 -10.48 3.77
N ALA A 263 -16.72 -9.58 4.11
CA ALA A 263 -17.23 -8.60 3.16
C ALA A 263 -16.19 -7.53 2.82
N HIS A 264 -16.16 -7.07 1.57
CA HIS A 264 -15.35 -5.94 1.14
C HIS A 264 -15.80 -4.66 1.86
N LEU A 265 -14.89 -4.08 2.62
CA LEU A 265 -15.15 -2.89 3.44
C LEU A 265 -14.69 -1.62 2.74
N GLY A 266 -13.45 -1.59 2.27
CA GLY A 266 -12.83 -0.38 1.76
C GLY A 266 -11.45 -0.62 1.19
N VAL A 267 -10.77 0.48 0.89
CA VAL A 267 -9.42 0.49 0.34
C VAL A 267 -8.54 1.51 1.06
N THR A 268 -7.23 1.33 0.95
CA THR A 268 -6.25 2.40 1.15
C THR A 268 -5.48 2.62 -0.14
N VAL A 269 -5.46 3.86 -0.60
CA VAL A 269 -4.78 4.30 -1.82
C VAL A 269 -3.51 5.05 -1.44
N VAL A 270 -2.40 4.67 -2.08
CA VAL A 270 -1.07 5.22 -1.83
C VAL A 270 -0.42 5.59 -3.16
N GLN A 271 -0.10 6.86 -3.33
CA GLN A 271 0.63 7.38 -4.49
C GLN A 271 1.86 8.14 -4.00
N ILE A 272 3.05 7.61 -4.27
CA ILE A 272 4.31 8.18 -3.79
C ILE A 272 4.83 9.21 -4.80
N ILE A 273 5.38 10.33 -4.32
CA ILE A 273 6.06 11.32 -5.13
C ILE A 273 7.44 10.78 -5.53
N PRO A 274 7.78 10.68 -6.83
CA PRO A 274 9.11 10.25 -7.23
C PRO A 274 10.18 11.26 -6.81
N GLU A 275 11.37 10.77 -6.45
CA GLU A 275 12.53 11.62 -6.20
C GLU A 275 12.83 12.55 -7.40
N PRO A 276 13.29 13.80 -7.18
CA PRO A 276 13.55 14.75 -8.25
C PRO A 276 14.52 14.24 -9.33
N MET A 277 15.43 13.32 -9.00
CA MET A 277 16.34 12.71 -9.99
C MET A 277 15.66 11.65 -10.86
N THR A 278 14.64 10.95 -10.37
CA THR A 278 13.84 10.00 -11.15
C THR A 278 12.98 10.74 -12.17
N MET A 279 12.48 11.93 -11.84
CA MET A 279 11.81 12.83 -12.80
C MET A 279 12.73 13.22 -13.98
N VAL A 280 14.03 13.43 -13.72
CA VAL A 280 15.03 13.75 -14.76
C VAL A 280 15.34 12.53 -15.63
N LEU A 281 15.41 11.32 -15.07
CA LEU A 281 15.63 10.10 -15.84
C LEU A 281 14.41 9.64 -16.65
N LEU A 282 13.18 9.84 -16.15
CA LEU A 282 11.97 9.58 -16.92
C LEU A 282 11.83 10.54 -18.11
N THR A 283 12.14 11.83 -17.91
CA THR A 283 12.15 12.82 -19.00
C THR A 283 13.30 12.62 -19.99
N LEU A 284 14.47 12.14 -19.55
CA LEU A 284 15.59 11.78 -20.42
C LEU A 284 15.41 10.42 -21.11
N GLY A 285 14.73 9.46 -20.49
CA GLY A 285 14.38 8.16 -21.08
C GLY A 285 13.45 8.30 -22.27
N SER A 286 12.48 9.23 -22.20
CA SER A 286 11.66 9.65 -23.34
C SER A 286 12.47 10.37 -24.43
N LEU A 287 13.64 10.93 -24.09
CA LEU A 287 14.54 11.62 -25.04
C LEU A 287 15.60 10.70 -25.66
N MET A 288 15.94 9.57 -25.03
CA MET A 288 17.03 8.68 -25.47
C MET A 288 16.60 7.56 -26.44
N ILE A 289 15.30 7.39 -26.74
CA ILE A 289 14.82 6.47 -27.80
C ILE A 289 14.78 7.15 -29.19
N ARG A 290 15.57 8.20 -29.42
CA ARG A 290 15.83 8.71 -30.79
C ARG A 290 17.32 8.90 -31.05
N ARG A 291 17.99 7.81 -31.46
CA ARG A 291 19.12 7.71 -32.42
C ARG A 291 19.74 6.30 -32.25
N ARG A 292 19.91 5.46 -33.28
CA ARG A 292 20.48 5.69 -34.62
C ARG A 292 19.98 4.66 -35.65
N GLU A 293 19.88 5.17 -36.88
CA GLU A 293 20.06 4.56 -38.22
C GLU A 293 19.16 3.41 -38.66
#